data_AF-A0A7K0P2C1-F1
#
_entry.id   AF-A0A7K0P2C1-F1
#
_cell.length_a   1.000
_cell.length_b   1.000
_cell.length_c   1.000
_cell.angle_alpha   90.00
_cell.angle_beta   90.00
_cell.angle_gamma   90.00
#
_symmetry.space_group_name_H-M   'P 1'
#
loop_
_entity.id
_entity.type
_entity.pdbx_description
1 polymer ?
#
loop_
_entity_poly.entity_id
_entity_poly.type
_entity_poly.pdbx_seq_one_letter_code
_entity_poly.pdbx_strand_id
1 'polypeptide(L)'
;MSNGKRWGIRAIASLLIFIFTVIVTPVALIGHWGHETVIDSSQYLETVGPLVNDPAVQDAVSKVISDAVVKQVDTSALVGDFLGGFIQNPAITDKLTDPIAAGINNLVYELVHTFVASKEFAKIWYTTNEVAQASLIALLEARPNGPIQVQGDKIVLDISSMLTAVQATLVNNGFDLASKITIPPSDAQVVLAQSAAISQLQLVYRLSAPVLQWFPLLIAILFGLSIALARNRSRTVLAVGIALIACGGATRVLMNGAETVFVKQLSDTVFADAASSFWGTFFSYLLSGLVAVLVLGVIIGFGGWFAGVSRPATSMRTAVVRGLHSLGSGVPAGVRRSFRSYAPVLRWVIAIVMVLILTLGSAMSMERVIWLSLLTAGLLTVLEILIGPDRVEAVEEPAVVAGVTS
;
A
#
# COMPACT_ATOMS: atom_id res chain seq x y z
N MET A 1 -28.97 45.11 -10.07
CA MET A 1 -27.50 44.95 -10.01
C MET A 1 -27.19 43.80 -9.07
N SER A 2 -26.74 42.66 -9.60
CA SER A 2 -26.41 41.49 -8.77
C SER A 2 -25.18 41.82 -7.94
N ASN A 3 -25.33 41.83 -6.61
CA ASN A 3 -24.20 41.86 -5.70
C ASN A 3 -23.44 40.53 -5.87
N GLY A 4 -22.51 40.50 -6.81
CA GLY A 4 -21.61 39.39 -7.04
C GLY A 4 -20.97 39.02 -5.70
N LYS A 5 -21.29 37.83 -5.20
CA LYS A 5 -20.75 37.26 -3.97
C LYS A 5 -19.23 37.21 -4.13
N ARG A 6 -18.50 38.25 -3.73
CA ARG A 6 -17.04 38.28 -3.81
C ARG A 6 -16.54 37.20 -2.86
N TRP A 7 -16.06 36.09 -3.42
CA TRP A 7 -15.43 35.05 -2.64
C TRP A 7 -14.26 35.69 -1.89
N GLY A 8 -14.31 35.70 -0.56
CA GLY A 8 -13.20 36.19 0.23
C GLY A 8 -11.95 35.36 -0.07
N ILE A 9 -10.77 35.99 -0.07
CA ILE A 9 -9.47 35.36 -0.40
C ILE A 9 -9.28 34.01 0.31
N ARG A 10 -9.72 33.90 1.58
CA ARG A 10 -9.68 32.66 2.38
C ARG A 10 -10.49 31.51 1.77
N ALA A 11 -11.64 31.79 1.17
CA ALA A 11 -12.49 30.78 0.54
C ALA A 11 -11.88 30.26 -0.78
N ILE A 12 -11.25 31.16 -1.55
CA ILE A 12 -10.53 30.77 -2.77
C ILE A 12 -9.31 29.92 -2.40
N ALA A 13 -8.51 30.37 -1.41
CA ALA A 13 -7.37 29.61 -0.92
C ALA A 13 -7.77 28.21 -0.41
N SER A 14 -8.84 28.11 0.39
CA SER A 14 -9.39 26.82 0.86
C SER A 14 -9.76 25.88 -0.29
N LEU A 15 -10.40 26.40 -1.34
CA LEU A 15 -10.78 25.63 -2.52
C LEU A 15 -9.56 25.18 -3.33
N LEU A 16 -8.58 26.06 -3.55
CA LEU A 16 -7.35 25.73 -4.28
C LEU A 16 -6.55 24.66 -3.54
N ILE A 17 -6.38 24.81 -2.23
CA ILE A 17 -5.71 23.80 -1.39
C ILE A 17 -6.47 22.48 -1.45
N PHE A 18 -7.81 22.50 -1.35
CA PHE A 18 -8.62 21.30 -1.46
C PHE A 18 -8.37 20.58 -2.79
N ILE A 19 -8.54 21.26 -3.92
CA ILE A 19 -8.38 20.68 -5.26
C ILE A 19 -6.96 20.12 -5.42
N PHE A 20 -5.94 20.88 -5.04
CA PHE A 20 -4.56 20.43 -5.07
C PHE A 20 -4.35 19.15 -4.24
N THR A 21 -4.89 19.11 -3.02
CA THR A 21 -4.76 17.95 -2.12
C THR A 21 -5.45 16.73 -2.73
N VAL A 22 -6.64 16.89 -3.31
CA VAL A 22 -7.37 15.80 -3.98
C VAL A 22 -6.57 15.23 -5.16
N ILE A 23 -5.95 16.08 -5.97
CA ILE A 23 -5.14 15.64 -7.12
C ILE A 23 -3.87 14.90 -6.67
N VAL A 24 -3.22 15.38 -5.61
CA VAL A 24 -1.98 14.80 -5.10
C VAL A 24 -2.22 13.51 -4.31
N THR A 25 -3.41 13.32 -3.71
CA THR A 25 -3.71 12.17 -2.83
C THR A 25 -3.46 10.80 -3.48
N PRO A 26 -3.93 10.49 -4.71
CA PRO A 26 -3.64 9.20 -5.34
C PRO A 26 -2.14 8.96 -5.56
N VAL A 27 -1.42 10.01 -5.98
CA VAL A 27 0.04 9.94 -6.20
C VAL A 27 0.77 9.74 -4.88
N ALA A 28 0.37 10.44 -3.83
CA ALA A 28 0.93 10.30 -2.49
C ALA A 28 0.69 8.89 -1.92
N LEU A 29 -0.46 8.28 -2.18
CA LEU A 29 -0.77 6.93 -1.71
C LEU A 29 0.11 5.87 -2.40
N ILE A 30 0.25 5.95 -3.73
CA ILE A 30 1.11 5.05 -4.50
C ILE A 30 2.58 5.29 -4.12
N GLY A 31 2.99 6.54 -3.97
CA GLY A 31 4.34 6.90 -3.54
C GLY A 31 4.66 6.34 -2.16
N HIS A 32 3.78 6.56 -1.18
CA HIS A 32 3.97 6.05 0.17
C HIS A 32 4.08 4.52 0.19
N TRP A 33 3.22 3.80 -0.54
CA TRP A 33 3.38 2.35 -0.71
C TRP A 33 4.72 1.97 -1.35
N GLY A 34 5.17 2.69 -2.38
CA GLY A 34 6.48 2.43 -2.98
C GLY A 34 7.63 2.59 -1.99
N HIS A 35 7.53 3.55 -1.07
CA HIS A 35 8.50 3.70 0.02
C HIS A 35 8.44 2.54 1.00
N GLU A 36 7.29 2.30 1.60
CA GLU A 36 7.12 1.33 2.68
C GLU A 36 7.23 -0.11 2.19
N THR A 37 6.90 -0.42 0.93
CA THR A 37 6.86 -1.81 0.44
C THR A 37 8.00 -2.15 -0.52
N VAL A 38 8.50 -1.21 -1.32
CA VAL A 38 9.55 -1.50 -2.32
C VAL A 38 10.93 -1.06 -1.83
N ILE A 39 11.02 0.06 -1.11
CA ILE A 39 12.30 0.63 -0.65
C ILE A 39 12.68 0.07 0.73
N ASP A 40 11.72 -0.18 1.62
CA ASP A 40 11.99 -0.83 2.91
C ASP A 40 12.30 -2.33 2.72
N SER A 41 13.49 -2.78 3.14
CA SER A 41 13.90 -4.17 2.97
C SER A 41 13.13 -5.17 3.81
N SER A 42 12.75 -4.80 5.03
CA SER A 42 12.00 -5.69 5.91
C SER A 42 10.61 -5.94 5.33
N GLN A 43 9.93 -4.88 4.92
CA GLN A 43 8.56 -4.98 4.45
C GLN A 43 8.48 -5.51 3.00
N TYR A 44 9.49 -5.25 2.16
CA TYR A 44 9.62 -5.92 0.86
C TYR A 44 9.73 -7.44 1.02
N LEU A 45 10.62 -7.92 1.90
CA LEU A 45 10.81 -9.35 2.14
C LEU A 45 9.59 -9.98 2.81
N GLU A 46 8.88 -9.28 3.70
CA GLU A 46 7.59 -9.73 4.22
C GLU A 46 6.51 -9.85 3.15
N THR A 47 6.59 -9.03 2.10
CA THR A 47 5.62 -9.03 0.99
C THR A 47 5.93 -10.12 -0.02
N VAL A 48 7.17 -10.20 -0.51
CA VAL A 48 7.58 -11.09 -1.60
C VAL A 48 8.06 -12.45 -1.10
N GLY A 49 8.56 -12.52 0.12
CA GLY A 49 9.05 -13.74 0.75
C GLY A 49 8.02 -14.89 0.77
N PRO A 50 6.76 -14.65 1.19
CA PRO A 50 5.73 -15.69 1.24
C PRO A 50 5.38 -16.32 -0.11
N LEU A 51 5.66 -15.65 -1.24
CA LEU A 51 5.36 -16.17 -2.59
C LEU A 51 6.05 -17.49 -2.90
N VAL A 52 7.16 -17.82 -2.22
CA VAL A 52 7.82 -19.12 -2.38
C VAL A 52 6.93 -20.30 -1.97
N ASN A 53 5.90 -20.06 -1.15
CA ASN A 53 4.95 -21.08 -0.71
C ASN A 53 3.69 -21.13 -1.59
N ASP A 54 3.58 -20.26 -2.60
CA ASP A 54 2.44 -20.25 -3.49
C ASP A 54 2.57 -21.38 -4.53
N PRO A 55 1.59 -22.29 -4.65
CA PRO A 55 1.68 -23.42 -5.57
C PRO A 55 1.84 -23.03 -7.04
N ALA A 56 1.24 -21.92 -7.48
CA ALA A 56 1.36 -21.46 -8.86
C ALA A 56 2.76 -20.87 -9.12
N VAL A 57 3.33 -20.18 -8.13
CA VAL A 57 4.74 -19.72 -8.20
C VAL A 57 5.70 -20.91 -8.21
N GLN A 58 5.49 -21.90 -7.35
CA GLN A 58 6.32 -23.10 -7.29
C GLN A 58 6.27 -23.88 -8.61
N ASP A 59 5.09 -24.09 -9.18
CA ASP A 59 4.91 -24.75 -10.48
C ASP A 59 5.61 -23.98 -11.61
N ALA A 60 5.41 -22.66 -11.70
CA ALA A 60 6.05 -21.83 -12.72
C ALA A 60 7.58 -21.86 -12.62
N VAL A 61 8.14 -21.70 -11.42
CA VAL A 61 9.59 -21.76 -11.18
C VAL A 61 10.12 -23.16 -11.49
N SER A 62 9.40 -24.21 -11.11
CA SER A 62 9.79 -25.60 -11.37
C SER A 62 9.84 -25.90 -12.86
N LYS A 63 8.86 -25.43 -13.63
CA LYS A 63 8.86 -25.54 -15.10
C LYS A 63 10.07 -24.84 -15.71
N VAL A 64 10.34 -23.60 -15.32
CA VAL A 64 11.49 -22.83 -15.83
C VAL A 64 12.82 -23.56 -15.55
N ILE A 65 13.02 -24.01 -14.30
CA ILE A 65 14.26 -24.70 -13.91
C ILE A 65 14.37 -26.06 -14.64
N SER A 66 13.28 -26.82 -14.71
CA SER A 66 13.28 -28.14 -15.36
C SER A 66 13.53 -28.03 -16.85
N ASP A 67 12.88 -27.08 -17.54
CA ASP A 67 13.08 -26.84 -18.97
C ASP A 67 14.53 -26.42 -19.26
N ALA A 68 15.12 -25.60 -18.38
CA ALA A 68 16.53 -25.22 -18.50
C ALA A 68 17.47 -26.42 -18.34
N VAL A 69 17.21 -27.31 -17.37
CA VAL A 69 17.99 -28.54 -17.16
C VAL A 69 17.84 -29.50 -18.33
N VAL A 70 16.62 -29.77 -18.78
CA VAL A 70 16.32 -30.66 -19.91
C VAL A 70 16.99 -30.15 -21.19
N LYS A 71 16.93 -28.85 -21.45
CA LYS A 71 17.58 -28.22 -22.60
C LYS A 71 19.11 -28.36 -22.58
N GLN A 72 19.73 -28.34 -21.39
CA GLN A 72 21.17 -28.46 -21.25
C GLN A 72 21.66 -29.91 -21.41
N VAL A 73 20.87 -30.89 -20.97
CA VAL A 73 21.21 -32.32 -20.99
C VAL A 73 20.85 -32.98 -22.33
N ASP A 74 19.86 -32.46 -23.05
CA ASP A 74 19.27 -33.05 -24.26
C ASP A 74 18.93 -34.54 -24.03
N THR A 75 17.94 -34.77 -23.17
CA THR A 75 17.51 -36.11 -22.77
C THR A 75 17.10 -36.99 -23.95
N SER A 76 16.54 -36.40 -25.02
CA SER A 76 16.20 -37.15 -26.23
C SER A 76 17.44 -37.64 -26.97
N ALA A 77 18.48 -36.80 -27.13
CA ALA A 77 19.74 -37.23 -27.72
C ALA A 77 20.42 -38.31 -26.86
N LEU A 78 20.47 -38.12 -25.54
CA LEU A 78 21.12 -39.05 -24.62
C LEU A 78 20.45 -40.45 -24.64
N VAL A 79 19.11 -40.50 -24.63
CA VAL A 79 18.36 -41.76 -24.69
C VAL A 79 18.49 -42.41 -26.07
N GLY A 80 18.44 -41.62 -27.14
CA GLY A 80 18.62 -42.11 -28.51
C GLY A 80 19.98 -42.77 -28.72
N ASP A 81 21.06 -42.11 -28.27
CA ASP A 81 22.43 -42.63 -28.35
C ASP A 81 22.59 -43.92 -27.54
N PHE A 82 22.01 -43.96 -26.33
CA PHE A 82 22.04 -45.15 -25.48
C PHE A 82 21.31 -46.33 -26.14
N LEU A 83 20.07 -46.12 -26.59
CA LEU A 83 19.27 -47.17 -27.23
C LEU A 83 19.88 -47.64 -28.56
N GLY A 84 20.46 -46.74 -29.35
CA GLY A 84 21.15 -47.06 -30.60
C GLY A 84 22.36 -47.99 -30.43
N GLY A 85 22.98 -47.98 -29.23
CA GLY A 85 24.05 -48.92 -28.88
C GLY A 85 23.59 -50.36 -28.68
N PHE A 86 22.30 -50.60 -28.37
CA PHE A 86 21.75 -51.94 -28.10
C PHE A 86 20.74 -52.41 -29.16
N ILE A 87 19.97 -51.48 -29.73
CA ILE A 87 18.89 -51.75 -30.68
C ILE A 87 19.31 -51.22 -32.05
N GLN A 88 19.69 -52.12 -32.95
CA GLN A 88 20.13 -51.78 -34.30
C GLN A 88 18.98 -51.43 -35.27
N ASN A 89 17.73 -51.39 -34.79
CA ASN A 89 16.56 -51.05 -35.60
C ASN A 89 16.09 -49.61 -35.30
N PRO A 90 16.32 -48.65 -36.21
CA PRO A 90 15.97 -47.24 -36.01
C PRO A 90 14.48 -47.03 -35.70
N ALA A 91 13.60 -47.81 -36.35
CA ALA A 91 12.15 -47.66 -36.17
C ALA A 91 11.66 -48.06 -34.77
N ILE A 92 12.43 -48.87 -34.04
CA ILE A 92 12.12 -49.25 -32.65
C ILE A 92 12.76 -48.23 -31.71
N THR A 93 14.00 -47.84 -31.96
CA THR A 93 14.71 -46.83 -31.18
C THR A 93 13.94 -45.51 -31.15
N ASP A 94 13.55 -44.96 -32.31
CA ASP A 94 12.82 -43.68 -32.40
C ASP A 94 11.48 -43.73 -31.64
N LYS A 95 10.79 -44.88 -31.65
CA LYS A 95 9.51 -45.05 -30.94
C LYS A 95 9.66 -45.15 -29.41
N LEU A 96 10.84 -45.52 -28.91
CA LEU A 96 11.11 -45.68 -27.49
C LEU A 96 11.82 -44.45 -26.89
N THR A 97 12.56 -43.70 -27.71
CA THR A 97 13.28 -42.50 -27.28
C THR A 97 12.35 -41.48 -26.65
N ASP A 98 11.28 -41.06 -27.34
CA ASP A 98 10.40 -40.00 -26.85
C ASP A 98 9.67 -40.37 -25.55
N PRO A 99 9.06 -41.57 -25.39
CA PRO A 99 8.43 -41.96 -24.12
C PRO A 99 9.41 -42.05 -22.94
N ILE A 100 10.63 -42.56 -23.17
CA ILE A 100 11.65 -42.67 -22.12
C ILE A 100 12.18 -41.27 -21.75
N ALA A 101 12.48 -40.43 -22.74
CA ALA A 101 12.90 -39.05 -22.52
C ALA A 101 11.82 -38.25 -21.77
N ALA A 102 10.54 -38.42 -22.12
CA ALA A 102 9.42 -37.83 -21.39
C ALA A 102 9.35 -38.32 -19.93
N GLY A 103 9.56 -39.61 -19.67
CA GLY A 103 9.62 -40.16 -18.31
C GLY A 103 10.76 -39.57 -17.48
N ILE A 104 11.95 -39.41 -18.07
CA ILE A 104 13.09 -38.75 -17.43
C ILE A 104 12.78 -37.26 -17.17
N ASN A 105 12.22 -36.55 -18.15
CA ASN A 105 11.86 -35.14 -18.03
C ASN A 105 10.83 -34.94 -16.90
N ASN A 106 9.85 -35.84 -16.77
CA ASN A 106 8.89 -35.78 -15.67
C ASN A 106 9.55 -36.06 -14.31
N LEU A 107 10.49 -37.00 -14.24
CA LEU A 107 11.25 -37.23 -13.00
C LEU A 107 12.09 -36.01 -12.62
N VAL A 108 12.74 -35.36 -13.59
CA VAL A 108 13.46 -34.09 -13.37
C VAL A 108 12.49 -33.04 -12.83
N TYR A 109 11.32 -32.89 -13.45
CA TYR A 109 10.28 -31.97 -13.00
C TYR A 109 9.86 -32.24 -11.55
N GLU A 110 9.52 -33.48 -11.20
CA GLU A 110 9.09 -33.84 -9.84
C GLU A 110 10.18 -33.61 -8.78
N LEU A 111 11.45 -33.91 -9.12
CA LEU A 111 12.59 -33.65 -8.23
C LEU A 111 12.80 -32.15 -8.03
N VAL A 112 12.76 -31.37 -9.11
CA VAL A 112 12.87 -29.91 -9.05
C VAL A 112 11.70 -29.33 -8.27
N HIS A 113 10.48 -29.77 -8.52
CA HIS A 113 9.28 -29.30 -7.82
C HIS A 113 9.34 -29.60 -6.32
N THR A 114 9.74 -30.82 -5.95
CA THR A 114 9.97 -31.19 -4.53
C THR A 114 11.03 -30.31 -3.89
N PHE A 115 12.10 -30.00 -4.63
CA PHE A 115 13.14 -29.09 -4.15
C PHE A 115 12.65 -27.64 -4.04
N VAL A 116 11.90 -27.12 -5.01
CA VAL A 116 11.34 -25.75 -4.98
C VAL A 116 10.36 -25.58 -3.81
N ALA A 117 9.63 -26.64 -3.44
CA ALA A 117 8.77 -26.65 -2.26
C ALA A 117 9.52 -26.79 -0.91
N SER A 118 10.84 -26.94 -0.93
CA SER A 118 11.65 -27.18 0.27
C SER A 118 11.95 -25.92 1.09
N LYS A 119 12.33 -26.12 2.35
CA LYS A 119 12.77 -25.02 3.23
C LYS A 119 14.11 -24.43 2.79
N GLU A 120 14.94 -25.23 2.14
CA GLU A 120 16.23 -24.85 1.59
C GLU A 120 16.03 -23.87 0.43
N PHE A 121 15.10 -24.18 -0.48
CA PHE A 121 14.73 -23.25 -1.56
C PHE A 121 14.11 -21.96 -1.01
N ALA A 122 13.30 -22.04 0.05
CA ALA A 122 12.78 -20.84 0.71
C ALA A 122 13.91 -19.91 1.18
N LYS A 123 14.99 -20.42 1.78
CA LYS A 123 16.14 -19.58 2.17
C LYS A 123 16.79 -18.90 0.96
N ILE A 124 16.99 -19.66 -0.12
CA ILE A 124 17.53 -19.14 -1.38
C ILE A 124 16.63 -18.03 -1.93
N TRP A 125 15.31 -18.23 -1.90
CA TRP A 125 14.33 -17.24 -2.32
C TRP A 125 14.45 -15.93 -1.54
N TYR A 126 14.49 -15.98 -0.20
CA TYR A 126 14.62 -14.78 0.63
C TYR A 126 15.91 -14.02 0.34
N THR A 127 17.06 -14.70 0.33
CA THR A 127 18.35 -14.04 0.08
C THR A 127 18.45 -13.51 -1.36
N THR A 128 17.91 -14.23 -2.34
CA THR A 128 17.89 -13.76 -3.74
C THR A 128 17.05 -12.49 -3.87
N ASN A 129 15.88 -12.43 -3.23
CA ASN A 129 15.04 -11.23 -3.22
C ASN A 129 15.70 -10.05 -2.49
N GLU A 130 16.39 -10.31 -1.37
CA GLU A 130 17.15 -9.29 -0.64
C GLU A 130 18.24 -8.66 -1.53
N VAL A 131 19.03 -9.50 -2.21
CA VAL A 131 20.08 -9.05 -3.14
C VAL A 131 19.49 -8.32 -4.35
N ALA A 132 18.37 -8.81 -4.89
CA ALA A 132 17.68 -8.16 -6.02
C ALA A 132 17.15 -6.77 -5.62
N GLN A 133 16.53 -6.64 -4.45
CA GLN A 133 16.04 -5.38 -3.93
C GLN A 133 17.18 -4.40 -3.66
N ALA A 134 18.26 -4.84 -3.01
CA ALA A 134 19.43 -4.00 -2.76
C ALA A 134 20.03 -3.45 -4.06
N SER A 135 20.02 -4.27 -5.13
CA SER A 135 20.46 -3.87 -6.46
C SER A 135 19.54 -2.82 -7.09
N LEU A 136 18.22 -2.96 -6.91
CA LEU A 136 17.24 -1.95 -7.33
C LEU A 136 17.43 -0.62 -6.60
N ILE A 137 17.66 -0.65 -5.29
CA ILE A 137 17.90 0.57 -4.50
C ILE A 137 19.21 1.25 -4.95
N ALA A 138 20.28 0.46 -5.14
CA ALA A 138 21.55 0.98 -5.65
C ALA A 138 21.41 1.64 -7.03
N LEU A 139 20.54 1.10 -7.89
CA LEU A 139 20.17 1.71 -9.17
C LEU A 139 19.49 3.08 -8.97
N LEU A 140 18.50 3.15 -8.09
CA LEU A 140 17.73 4.37 -7.83
C LEU A 140 18.55 5.47 -7.16
N GLU A 141 19.56 5.12 -6.36
CA GLU A 141 20.47 6.06 -5.70
C GLU A 141 21.52 6.68 -6.62
N ALA A 142 21.70 6.15 -7.84
CA ALA A 142 22.69 6.63 -8.81
C ALA A 142 24.11 6.77 -8.21
N ARG A 143 24.58 5.75 -7.47
CA ARG A 143 25.89 5.80 -6.81
C ARG A 143 27.02 5.99 -7.86
N PRO A 144 28.00 6.89 -7.64
CA PRO A 144 29.03 7.24 -8.63
C PRO A 144 29.94 6.09 -9.11
N ASN A 145 29.95 4.95 -8.40
CA ASN A 145 30.63 3.71 -8.77
C ASN A 145 29.65 2.52 -8.83
N GLY A 146 28.38 2.82 -9.11
CA GLY A 146 27.30 1.84 -9.17
C GLY A 146 27.30 1.06 -10.49
N PRO A 147 26.45 0.03 -10.59
CA PRO A 147 26.37 -0.88 -11.74
C PRO A 147 25.87 -0.23 -13.05
N ILE A 148 25.82 1.09 -13.15
CA ILE A 148 25.18 1.80 -14.26
C ILE A 148 26.25 2.32 -15.21
N GLN A 149 26.28 1.78 -16.43
CA GLN A 149 27.12 2.29 -17.50
C GLN A 149 26.26 2.95 -18.57
N VAL A 150 26.61 4.19 -18.92
CA VAL A 150 25.99 4.89 -20.05
C VAL A 150 26.72 4.43 -21.32
N GLN A 151 26.06 3.60 -22.14
CA GLN A 151 26.55 3.22 -23.46
C GLN A 151 25.75 3.97 -24.53
N GLY A 152 26.23 5.15 -24.92
CA GLY A 152 25.55 6.00 -25.89
C GLY A 152 24.23 6.56 -25.37
N ASP A 153 23.12 6.27 -26.05
CA ASP A 153 21.76 6.74 -25.67
C ASP A 153 20.98 5.73 -24.80
N LYS A 154 21.63 4.61 -24.46
CA LYS A 154 21.07 3.53 -23.63
C LYS A 154 21.81 3.50 -22.30
N ILE A 155 21.03 3.45 -21.22
CA ILE A 155 21.56 3.14 -19.90
C ILE A 155 21.54 1.62 -19.77
N VAL A 156 22.73 1.04 -19.65
CA VAL A 156 22.93 -0.39 -19.47
C VAL A 156 23.18 -0.63 -17.99
N LEU A 157 22.37 -1.50 -17.40
CA LEU A 157 22.57 -1.95 -16.03
C LEU A 157 23.44 -3.20 -16.03
N ASP A 158 24.59 -3.08 -15.41
CA ASP A 158 25.49 -4.19 -15.10
C ASP A 158 25.03 -4.89 -13.82
N ILE A 159 24.18 -5.89 -13.96
CA ILE A 159 23.74 -6.73 -12.84
C ILE A 159 24.77 -7.82 -12.47
N SER A 160 26.03 -7.75 -12.94
CA SER A 160 27.05 -8.77 -12.64
C SER A 160 27.23 -8.97 -11.14
N SER A 161 27.23 -7.89 -10.35
CA SER A 161 27.37 -7.98 -8.89
C SER A 161 26.18 -8.69 -8.24
N MET A 162 24.97 -8.47 -8.76
CA MET A 162 23.75 -9.15 -8.32
C MET A 162 23.81 -10.64 -8.66
N LEU A 163 24.13 -10.97 -9.91
CA LEU A 163 24.23 -12.36 -10.37
C LEU A 163 25.34 -13.13 -9.62
N THR A 164 26.47 -12.48 -9.33
CA THR A 164 27.56 -13.06 -8.54
C THR A 164 27.14 -13.30 -7.09
N ALA A 165 26.44 -12.34 -6.46
CA ALA A 165 25.94 -12.50 -5.10
C ALA A 165 24.88 -13.61 -4.99
N VAL A 166 24.00 -13.74 -6.00
CA VAL A 166 23.04 -14.85 -6.10
C VAL A 166 23.76 -16.18 -6.30
N GLN A 167 24.74 -16.25 -7.20
CA GLN A 167 25.55 -17.45 -7.43
C GLN A 167 26.28 -17.90 -6.15
N ALA A 168 26.94 -16.98 -5.44
CA ALA A 168 27.61 -17.29 -4.18
C ALA A 168 26.63 -17.81 -3.12
N THR A 169 25.43 -17.22 -3.06
CA THR A 169 24.37 -17.67 -2.16
C THR A 169 23.89 -19.09 -2.49
N LEU A 170 23.70 -19.40 -3.77
CA LEU A 170 23.32 -20.74 -4.22
C LEU A 170 24.38 -21.77 -3.81
N VAL A 171 25.66 -21.49 -4.05
CA VAL A 171 26.76 -22.38 -3.65
C VAL A 171 26.81 -22.57 -2.13
N ASN A 172 26.69 -21.49 -1.36
CA ASN A 172 26.69 -21.55 0.11
C ASN A 172 25.50 -22.33 0.70
N ASN A 173 24.39 -22.45 -0.04
CA ASN A 173 23.22 -23.23 0.36
C ASN A 173 23.23 -24.66 -0.24
N GLY A 174 24.36 -25.12 -0.78
CA GLY A 174 24.56 -26.50 -1.25
C GLY A 174 24.30 -26.73 -2.74
N PHE A 175 24.09 -25.68 -3.54
CA PHE A 175 23.97 -25.79 -5.00
C PHE A 175 25.31 -25.63 -5.71
N ASP A 176 26.15 -26.66 -5.66
CA ASP A 176 27.45 -26.66 -6.33
C ASP A 176 27.35 -26.51 -7.85
N LEU A 177 26.22 -26.89 -8.47
CA LEU A 177 25.96 -26.68 -9.89
C LEU A 177 25.97 -25.20 -10.27
N ALA A 178 25.61 -24.30 -9.35
CA ALA A 178 25.65 -22.86 -9.61
C ALA A 178 27.07 -22.37 -9.89
N SER A 179 28.10 -22.99 -9.31
CA SER A 179 29.51 -22.64 -9.58
C SER A 179 29.96 -22.93 -11.02
N LYS A 180 29.25 -23.82 -11.72
CA LYS A 180 29.54 -24.18 -13.11
C LYS A 180 28.85 -23.27 -14.12
N ILE A 181 27.91 -22.44 -13.67
CA ILE A 181 27.22 -21.46 -14.52
C ILE A 181 28.20 -20.30 -14.75
N THR A 182 28.76 -20.23 -15.95
CA THR A 182 29.56 -19.06 -16.37
C THR A 182 28.59 -17.98 -16.81
N ILE A 183 28.49 -16.88 -16.06
CA ILE A 183 27.65 -15.73 -16.42
C ILE A 183 28.34 -14.97 -17.56
N PRO A 184 27.81 -14.98 -18.79
CA PRO A 184 28.39 -14.22 -19.88
C PRO A 184 28.26 -12.71 -19.59
N PRO A 185 29.27 -11.87 -19.93
CA PRO A 185 29.18 -10.42 -19.75
C PRO A 185 28.00 -9.76 -20.49
N SER A 186 27.46 -10.44 -21.52
CA SER A 186 26.27 -10.02 -22.26
C SER A 186 24.98 -10.19 -21.48
N ASP A 187 24.88 -11.21 -20.63
CA ASP A 187 23.66 -11.56 -19.89
C ASP A 187 23.58 -10.79 -18.57
N ALA A 188 24.73 -10.29 -18.10
CA ALA A 188 24.82 -9.38 -16.98
C ALA A 188 24.51 -7.91 -17.34
N GLN A 189 24.24 -7.62 -18.62
CA GLN A 189 23.93 -6.28 -19.11
C GLN A 189 22.46 -6.18 -19.52
N VAL A 190 21.61 -5.69 -18.61
CA VAL A 190 20.19 -5.48 -18.91
C VAL A 190 20.00 -4.09 -19.51
N VAL A 191 19.49 -4.05 -20.75
CA VAL A 191 19.04 -2.80 -21.37
C VAL A 191 17.70 -2.43 -20.75
N LEU A 192 17.76 -1.56 -19.75
CA LEU A 192 16.60 -1.22 -18.92
C LEU A 192 15.57 -0.36 -19.66
N ALA A 193 16.01 0.72 -20.31
CA ALA A 193 15.16 1.66 -21.07
C ALA A 193 16.03 2.70 -21.80
N GLN A 194 15.38 3.60 -22.55
CA GLN A 194 16.00 4.88 -22.95
C GLN A 194 16.44 5.65 -21.70
N SER A 195 17.58 6.34 -21.79
CA SER A 195 18.22 7.04 -20.65
C SER A 195 17.29 7.98 -19.86
N ALA A 196 16.29 8.55 -20.55
CA ALA A 196 15.31 9.46 -19.98
C ALA A 196 14.39 8.83 -18.91
N ALA A 197 14.00 7.55 -19.05
CA ALA A 197 13.03 6.94 -18.12
C ALA A 197 13.65 6.63 -16.76
N ILE A 198 14.90 6.17 -16.74
CA ILE A 198 15.62 5.83 -15.51
C ILE A 198 16.07 7.10 -14.79
N SER A 199 16.54 8.10 -15.53
CA SER A 199 16.85 9.41 -14.94
C SER A 199 15.61 10.07 -14.33
N GLN A 200 14.42 9.88 -14.93
CA GLN A 200 13.15 10.30 -14.32
C GLN A 200 12.84 9.53 -13.03
N LEU A 201 13.00 8.21 -13.01
CA LEU A 201 12.79 7.40 -11.79
C LEU A 201 13.76 7.77 -10.67
N GLN A 202 15.03 8.01 -11.00
CA GLN A 202 16.04 8.48 -10.04
C GLN A 202 15.73 9.89 -9.54
N LEU A 203 15.27 10.79 -10.41
CA LEU A 203 14.87 12.14 -10.02
C LEU A 203 13.65 12.10 -9.10
N VAL A 204 12.65 11.28 -9.43
CA VAL A 204 11.50 11.02 -8.57
C VAL A 204 11.97 10.45 -7.23
N TYR A 205 12.80 9.40 -7.22
CA TYR A 205 13.35 8.82 -6.00
C TYR A 205 14.07 9.86 -5.12
N ARG A 206 15.00 10.64 -5.69
CA ARG A 206 15.77 11.65 -4.93
C ARG A 206 14.92 12.78 -4.37
N LEU A 207 13.93 13.26 -5.13
CA LEU A 207 13.05 14.34 -4.67
C LEU A 207 12.02 13.85 -3.65
N SER A 208 11.62 12.60 -3.77
CA SER A 208 10.44 12.08 -3.11
C SER A 208 10.80 11.23 -1.89
N ALA A 209 11.87 10.42 -1.91
CA ALA A 209 12.24 9.50 -0.84
C ALA A 209 12.30 10.14 0.56
N PRO A 210 12.86 11.36 0.78
CA PRO A 210 12.88 11.97 2.11
C PRO A 210 11.48 12.36 2.63
N VAL A 211 10.57 12.65 1.70
CA VAL A 211 9.23 13.20 1.95
C VAL A 211 8.15 12.11 1.93
N LEU A 212 8.41 10.98 1.26
CA LEU A 212 7.45 9.89 1.03
C LEU A 212 6.91 9.28 2.34
N GLN A 213 7.76 9.09 3.34
CA GLN A 213 7.36 8.63 4.67
C GLN A 213 6.35 9.59 5.34
N TRP A 214 6.41 10.89 5.01
CA TRP A 214 5.56 11.93 5.59
C TRP A 214 4.33 12.24 4.76
N PHE A 215 4.15 11.61 3.58
CA PHE A 215 3.04 11.94 2.69
C PHE A 215 1.65 11.82 3.35
N PRO A 216 1.34 10.75 4.11
CA PRO A 216 0.06 10.66 4.83
C PRO A 216 -0.18 11.87 5.74
N LEU A 217 0.87 12.32 6.45
CA LEU A 217 0.80 13.48 7.34
C LEU A 217 0.64 14.79 6.55
N LEU A 218 1.37 14.97 5.44
CA LEU A 218 1.26 16.16 4.59
C LEU A 218 -0.14 16.28 3.98
N ILE A 219 -0.72 15.19 3.49
CA ILE A 219 -2.10 15.16 2.97
C ILE A 219 -3.09 15.50 4.08
N ALA A 220 -2.92 14.95 5.29
CA ALA A 220 -3.76 15.29 6.44
C ALA A 220 -3.66 16.79 6.82
N ILE A 221 -2.45 17.35 6.82
CA ILE A 221 -2.22 18.79 7.08
C ILE A 221 -2.89 19.65 6.01
N LEU A 222 -2.74 19.31 4.72
CA LEU A 222 -3.32 20.08 3.62
C LEU A 222 -4.85 20.06 3.65
N PHE A 223 -5.47 18.90 3.91
CA PHE A 223 -6.92 18.83 4.13
C PHE A 223 -7.34 19.60 5.38
N GLY A 224 -6.60 19.49 6.48
CA GLY A 224 -6.83 20.26 7.70
C GLY A 224 -6.76 21.77 7.46
N LEU A 225 -5.79 22.23 6.68
CA LEU A 225 -5.63 23.64 6.29
C LEU A 225 -6.78 24.12 5.41
N SER A 226 -7.19 23.30 4.44
CA SER A 226 -8.37 23.59 3.62
C SER A 226 -9.63 23.76 4.49
N ILE A 227 -9.85 22.87 5.45
CA ILE A 227 -10.97 22.95 6.41
C ILE A 227 -10.85 24.20 7.29
N ALA A 228 -9.65 24.53 7.77
CA ALA A 228 -9.43 25.68 8.66
C ALA A 228 -9.75 27.02 7.99
N LEU A 229 -9.38 27.18 6.72
CA LEU A 229 -9.63 28.38 5.92
C LEU A 229 -11.07 28.47 5.37
N ALA A 230 -11.79 27.34 5.34
CA ALA A 230 -13.12 27.27 4.77
C ALA A 230 -14.13 28.14 5.53
N ARG A 231 -15.00 28.81 4.78
CA ARG A 231 -16.11 29.60 5.36
C ARG A 231 -17.16 28.72 6.03
N ASN A 232 -17.33 27.47 5.58
CA ASN A 232 -18.26 26.51 6.17
C ASN A 232 -17.55 25.17 6.41
N ARG A 233 -16.95 25.02 7.59
CA ARG A 233 -16.08 23.89 7.95
C ARG A 233 -16.79 22.53 7.82
N SER A 234 -18.04 22.41 8.24
CA SER A 234 -18.79 21.14 8.15
C SER A 234 -18.94 20.67 6.70
N ARG A 235 -19.26 21.57 5.76
CA ARG A 235 -19.37 21.21 4.34
C ARG A 235 -18.03 20.81 3.74
N THR A 236 -16.95 21.49 4.13
CA THR A 236 -15.61 21.13 3.66
C THR A 236 -15.16 19.79 4.23
N VAL A 237 -15.43 19.48 5.50
CA VAL A 237 -15.15 18.16 6.09
C VAL A 237 -15.91 17.06 5.33
N LEU A 238 -17.19 17.27 5.02
CA LEU A 238 -17.95 16.34 4.19
C LEU A 238 -17.31 16.17 2.79
N ALA A 239 -16.90 17.27 2.16
CA ALA A 239 -16.24 17.23 0.86
C ALA A 239 -14.89 16.49 0.90
N VAL A 240 -14.11 16.62 1.99
CA VAL A 240 -12.88 15.86 2.21
C VAL A 240 -13.18 14.36 2.31
N GLY A 241 -14.19 13.98 3.09
CA GLY A 241 -14.61 12.57 3.19
C GLY A 241 -15.00 11.99 1.83
N ILE A 242 -15.82 12.71 1.06
CA ILE A 242 -16.21 12.31 -0.30
C ILE A 242 -15.00 12.21 -1.23
N ALA A 243 -14.07 13.17 -1.15
CA ALA A 243 -12.89 13.16 -1.99
C ALA A 243 -11.95 11.99 -1.67
N LEU A 244 -11.76 11.64 -0.39
CA LEU A 244 -11.00 10.46 0.00
C LEU A 244 -11.64 9.16 -0.52
N ILE A 245 -12.98 9.05 -0.43
CA ILE A 245 -13.72 7.93 -1.02
C ILE A 245 -13.51 7.87 -2.53
N ALA A 246 -13.62 9.01 -3.22
CA ALA A 246 -13.44 9.09 -4.66
C ALA A 246 -12.00 8.74 -5.08
N CYS A 247 -10.99 9.26 -4.39
CA CYS A 247 -9.58 8.95 -4.64
C CYS A 247 -9.28 7.47 -4.39
N GLY A 248 -9.64 6.94 -3.23
CA GLY A 248 -9.42 5.53 -2.90
C GLY A 248 -10.16 4.58 -3.85
N GLY A 249 -11.41 4.91 -4.20
CA GLY A 249 -12.20 4.15 -5.15
C GLY A 249 -11.61 4.18 -6.56
N ALA A 250 -11.23 5.37 -7.04
CA ALA A 250 -10.60 5.53 -8.35
C ALA A 250 -9.28 4.76 -8.44
N THR A 251 -8.40 4.86 -7.43
CA THR A 251 -7.14 4.11 -7.41
C THR A 251 -7.39 2.59 -7.35
N ARG A 252 -8.39 2.12 -6.58
CA ARG A 252 -8.75 0.70 -6.55
C ARG A 252 -9.22 0.19 -7.92
N VAL A 253 -10.03 0.97 -8.63
CA VAL A 253 -10.49 0.64 -9.99
C VAL A 253 -9.32 0.63 -10.97
N LEU A 254 -8.43 1.63 -10.90
CA LEU A 254 -7.22 1.67 -11.73
C LEU A 254 -6.35 0.43 -11.51
N MET A 255 -6.18 0.01 -10.25
CA MET A 255 -5.42 -1.20 -9.92
C MET A 255 -6.05 -2.48 -10.47
N ASN A 256 -7.37 -2.64 -10.40
CA ASN A 256 -8.05 -3.78 -11.03
C ASN A 256 -7.83 -3.79 -12.56
N GLY A 257 -7.87 -2.62 -13.20
CA GLY A 257 -7.56 -2.49 -14.62
C GLY A 257 -6.11 -2.87 -14.93
N ALA A 258 -5.16 -2.40 -14.11
CA ALA A 258 -3.75 -2.71 -14.26
C ALA A 258 -3.44 -4.20 -14.05
N GLU A 259 -4.09 -4.85 -13.07
CA GLU A 259 -4.01 -6.29 -12.84
C GLU A 259 -4.45 -7.08 -14.07
N THR A 260 -5.59 -6.69 -14.66
CA THR A 260 -6.14 -7.36 -15.84
C THR A 260 -5.17 -7.28 -17.02
N VAL A 261 -4.55 -6.11 -17.21
CA VAL A 261 -3.53 -5.91 -18.26
C VAL A 261 -2.28 -6.73 -17.96
N PHE A 262 -1.81 -6.74 -16.71
CA PHE A 262 -0.63 -7.48 -16.27
C PHE A 262 -0.79 -8.99 -16.47
N VAL A 263 -1.90 -9.56 -15.99
CA VAL A 263 -2.21 -10.99 -16.17
C VAL A 263 -2.35 -11.34 -17.64
N LYS A 264 -3.01 -10.50 -18.43
CA LYS A 264 -3.15 -10.72 -19.89
C LYS A 264 -1.80 -10.73 -20.61
N GLN A 265 -0.83 -9.93 -20.19
CA GLN A 265 0.50 -9.92 -20.80
C GLN A 265 1.29 -11.21 -20.53
N LEU A 266 0.95 -11.91 -19.44
CA LEU A 266 1.60 -13.14 -19.02
C LEU A 266 0.83 -14.41 -19.42
N SER A 267 -0.34 -14.29 -20.06
CA SER A 267 -1.22 -15.43 -20.37
C SER A 267 -0.55 -16.49 -21.25
N ASP A 268 0.39 -16.08 -22.09
CA ASP A 268 1.08 -16.96 -23.04
C ASP A 268 2.41 -17.49 -22.45
N THR A 269 2.67 -17.25 -21.16
CA THR A 269 3.90 -17.64 -20.48
C THR A 269 3.63 -18.67 -19.38
N VAL A 270 4.69 -19.33 -18.92
CA VAL A 270 4.66 -20.24 -17.74
C VAL A 270 4.21 -19.55 -16.45
N PHE A 271 4.18 -18.22 -16.41
CA PHE A 271 3.77 -17.43 -15.25
C PHE A 271 2.28 -17.06 -15.25
N ALA A 272 1.48 -17.51 -16.23
CA ALA A 272 0.07 -17.14 -16.36
C ALA A 272 -0.73 -17.36 -15.06
N ASP A 273 -0.59 -18.55 -14.46
CA ASP A 273 -1.31 -18.91 -13.22
C ASP A 273 -0.75 -18.17 -12.00
N ALA A 274 0.58 -17.95 -11.96
CA ALA A 274 1.26 -17.26 -10.87
C ALA A 274 1.03 -15.73 -10.87
N ALA A 275 0.72 -15.13 -12.01
CA ALA A 275 0.63 -13.68 -12.19
C ALA A 275 -0.43 -13.04 -11.27
N SER A 276 -1.60 -13.68 -11.14
CA SER A 276 -2.68 -13.17 -10.29
C SER A 276 -2.31 -13.21 -8.81
N SER A 277 -1.72 -14.31 -8.34
CA SER A 277 -1.26 -14.45 -6.95
C SER A 277 -0.12 -13.48 -6.63
N PHE A 278 0.84 -13.34 -7.56
CA PHE A 278 1.92 -12.37 -7.44
C PHE A 278 1.36 -10.96 -7.28
N TRP A 279 0.44 -10.54 -8.15
CA TRP A 279 -0.16 -9.20 -8.08
C TRP A 279 -0.89 -8.96 -6.76
N GLY A 280 -1.75 -9.89 -6.35
CA GLY A 280 -2.52 -9.78 -5.11
C GLY A 280 -1.62 -9.68 -3.88
N THR A 281 -0.58 -10.51 -3.82
CA THR A 281 0.39 -10.53 -2.73
C THR A 281 1.25 -9.27 -2.70
N PHE A 282 1.83 -8.89 -3.85
CA PHE A 282 2.73 -7.75 -3.96
C PHE A 282 2.04 -6.42 -3.61
N PHE A 283 0.79 -6.26 -4.02
CA PHE A 283 0.01 -5.05 -3.73
C PHE A 283 -0.91 -5.16 -2.50
N SER A 284 -0.82 -6.23 -1.72
CA SER A 284 -1.68 -6.46 -0.55
C SER A 284 -1.70 -5.29 0.44
N TYR A 285 -0.53 -4.70 0.72
CA TYR A 285 -0.39 -3.52 1.56
C TYR A 285 -1.02 -2.26 0.95
N LEU A 286 -0.86 -2.04 -0.37
CA LEU A 286 -1.49 -0.93 -1.07
C LEU A 286 -3.02 -1.06 -1.04
N LEU A 287 -3.53 -2.26 -1.30
CA LEU A 287 -4.96 -2.55 -1.27
C LEU A 287 -5.55 -2.38 0.13
N SER A 288 -4.82 -2.80 1.16
CA SER A 288 -5.21 -2.58 2.56
C SER A 288 -5.25 -1.10 2.92
N GLY A 289 -4.24 -0.32 2.51
CA GLY A 289 -4.19 1.13 2.68
C GLY A 289 -5.32 1.85 1.93
N LEU A 290 -5.68 1.40 0.72
CA LEU A 290 -6.82 1.92 -0.03
C LEU A 290 -8.14 1.75 0.73
N VAL A 291 -8.38 0.55 1.28
CA VAL A 291 -9.58 0.30 2.10
C VAL A 291 -9.57 1.18 3.36
N ALA A 292 -8.42 1.33 4.02
CA ALA A 292 -8.28 2.22 5.16
C ALA A 292 -8.63 3.68 4.81
N VAL A 293 -8.18 4.19 3.66
CA VAL A 293 -8.53 5.54 3.16
C VAL A 293 -10.02 5.66 2.84
N LEU A 294 -10.63 4.64 2.25
CA LEU A 294 -12.08 4.61 1.99
C LEU A 294 -12.88 4.70 3.30
N VAL A 295 -12.53 3.88 4.29
CA VAL A 295 -13.17 3.87 5.61
C VAL A 295 -12.96 5.22 6.32
N LEU A 296 -11.75 5.77 6.26
CA LEU A 296 -11.44 7.10 6.78
C LEU A 296 -12.31 8.17 6.11
N GLY A 297 -12.46 8.11 4.79
CA GLY A 297 -13.33 9.00 4.02
C GLY A 297 -14.79 8.91 4.43
N VAL A 298 -15.30 7.70 4.70
CA VAL A 298 -16.66 7.49 5.24
C VAL A 298 -16.80 8.12 6.63
N ILE A 299 -15.84 7.89 7.54
CA ILE A 299 -15.87 8.43 8.90
C ILE A 299 -15.82 9.97 8.88
N ILE A 300 -14.88 10.55 8.13
CA ILE A 300 -14.73 12.00 8.00
C ILE A 300 -15.97 12.60 7.34
N GLY A 301 -16.47 11.97 6.27
CA GLY A 301 -17.68 12.39 5.56
C GLY A 301 -18.89 12.41 6.50
N PHE A 302 -19.07 11.33 7.26
CA PHE A 302 -20.13 11.22 8.25
C PHE A 302 -19.99 12.28 9.35
N GLY A 303 -18.78 12.51 9.88
CA GLY A 303 -18.51 13.56 10.87
C GLY A 303 -18.82 14.97 10.35
N GLY A 304 -18.45 15.26 9.09
CA GLY A 304 -18.76 16.52 8.43
C GLY A 304 -20.26 16.73 8.22
N TRP A 305 -20.96 15.68 7.78
CA TRP A 305 -22.42 15.69 7.65
C TRP A 305 -23.13 15.87 9.00
N PHE A 306 -22.68 15.14 10.03
CA PHE A 306 -23.23 15.19 11.38
C PHE A 306 -23.05 16.57 12.04
N ALA A 307 -21.93 17.25 11.78
CA ALA A 307 -21.68 18.63 12.23
C ALA A 307 -22.45 19.69 11.42
N GLY A 308 -23.17 19.30 10.36
CA GLY A 308 -23.85 20.19 9.45
C GLY A 308 -25.24 20.63 9.92
N VAL A 309 -25.82 21.55 9.14
CA VAL A 309 -27.16 22.13 9.37
C VAL A 309 -28.29 21.33 8.68
N SER A 310 -28.01 20.13 8.18
CA SER A 310 -29.04 19.33 7.50
C SER A 310 -30.09 18.87 8.53
N ARG A 311 -31.36 18.81 8.11
CA ARG A 311 -32.48 18.35 8.97
C ARG A 311 -32.21 16.96 9.61
N PRO A 312 -31.79 15.93 8.86
CA PRO A 312 -31.52 14.62 9.46
C PRO A 312 -30.30 14.64 10.40
N ALA A 313 -29.22 15.36 10.09
CA ALA A 313 -28.07 15.48 10.98
C ALA A 313 -28.43 16.17 12.30
N THR A 314 -29.24 17.23 12.22
CA THR A 314 -29.70 17.96 13.40
C THR A 314 -30.59 17.09 14.28
N SER A 315 -31.50 16.32 13.69
CA SER A 315 -32.36 15.37 14.42
C SER A 315 -31.54 14.32 15.17
N MET A 316 -30.63 13.63 14.46
CA MET A 316 -29.78 12.58 15.02
C MET A 316 -28.88 13.14 16.13
N ARG A 317 -28.24 14.30 15.92
CA ARG A 317 -27.44 14.97 16.94
C ARG A 317 -28.26 15.33 18.17
N THR A 318 -29.48 15.83 18.00
CA THR A 318 -30.34 16.20 19.14
C THR A 318 -30.79 14.98 19.92
N ALA A 319 -30.98 13.82 19.26
CA ALA A 319 -31.29 12.55 19.93
C ALA A 319 -30.08 12.02 20.72
N VAL A 320 -28.89 12.01 20.10
CA VAL A 320 -27.63 11.61 20.74
C VAL A 320 -27.32 12.49 21.95
N VAL A 321 -27.37 13.82 21.79
CA VAL A 321 -27.11 14.79 22.86
C VAL A 321 -28.11 14.63 24.01
N ARG A 322 -29.41 14.41 23.72
CA ARG A 322 -30.41 14.11 24.75
C ARG A 322 -30.09 12.85 25.54
N GLY A 323 -29.67 11.78 24.85
CA GLY A 323 -29.28 10.52 25.50
C GLY A 323 -27.99 10.63 26.31
N LEU A 324 -26.98 11.37 25.83
CA LEU A 324 -25.75 11.60 26.58
C LEU A 324 -25.98 12.49 27.81
N HIS A 325 -26.91 13.45 27.71
CA HIS A 325 -27.27 14.30 28.85
C HIS A 325 -28.00 13.56 29.95
N SER A 326 -28.83 12.55 29.64
CA SER A 326 -29.44 11.73 30.71
C SER A 326 -28.37 10.97 31.50
N LEU A 327 -27.34 10.48 30.82
CA LEU A 327 -26.18 9.81 31.44
C LEU A 327 -25.29 10.77 32.25
N GLY A 328 -25.12 12.01 31.79
CA GLY A 328 -24.28 13.02 32.45
C GLY A 328 -24.94 13.79 33.61
N SER A 329 -26.20 13.49 33.93
CA SER A 329 -26.97 14.19 34.96
C SER A 329 -26.37 14.09 36.38
N GLY A 330 -25.56 13.06 36.64
CA GLY A 330 -24.89 12.82 37.93
C GLY A 330 -23.51 13.48 38.12
N VAL A 331 -22.95 14.18 37.12
CA VAL A 331 -21.59 14.75 37.20
C VAL A 331 -21.56 16.02 38.09
N PRO A 332 -20.66 16.17 39.08
CA PRO A 332 -20.59 17.38 39.91
C PRO A 332 -20.34 18.68 39.12
N ALA A 333 -20.92 19.81 39.57
CA ALA A 333 -20.81 21.10 38.87
C ALA A 333 -19.38 21.67 38.81
N GLY A 334 -18.55 21.41 39.83
CA GLY A 334 -17.15 21.84 39.86
C GLY A 334 -16.30 21.20 38.76
N VAL A 335 -16.49 19.89 38.52
CA VAL A 335 -15.82 19.16 37.44
C VAL A 335 -16.25 19.70 36.07
N ARG A 336 -17.55 19.94 35.88
CA ARG A 336 -18.09 20.52 34.63
C ARG A 336 -17.45 21.86 34.28
N ARG A 337 -17.32 22.77 35.25
CA ARG A 337 -16.79 24.13 35.03
C ARG A 337 -15.31 24.10 34.60
N SER A 338 -14.50 23.24 35.22
CA SER A 338 -13.09 23.07 34.86
C SER A 338 -12.90 22.49 33.46
N PHE A 339 -13.65 21.45 33.09
CA PHE A 339 -13.52 20.82 31.77
C PHE A 339 -14.05 21.71 30.63
N ARG A 340 -14.99 22.62 30.91
CA ARG A 340 -15.59 23.49 29.89
C ARG A 340 -14.61 24.48 29.26
N SER A 341 -13.69 25.05 30.05
CA SER A 341 -12.66 25.97 29.55
C SER A 341 -11.65 25.29 28.62
N TYR A 342 -11.36 24.00 28.86
CA TYR A 342 -10.40 23.23 28.06
C TYR A 342 -11.06 22.41 26.93
N ALA A 343 -12.39 22.33 26.89
CA ALA A 343 -13.12 21.49 25.94
C ALA A 343 -12.75 21.71 24.45
N PRO A 344 -12.60 22.96 23.95
CA PRO A 344 -12.16 23.18 22.57
C PRO A 344 -10.75 22.66 22.32
N VAL A 345 -9.84 22.87 23.27
CA VAL A 345 -8.44 22.41 23.19
C VAL A 345 -8.40 20.88 23.21
N LEU A 346 -9.13 20.23 24.12
CA LEU A 346 -9.12 18.78 24.25
C LEU A 346 -9.69 18.08 23.01
N ARG A 347 -10.73 18.63 22.37
CA ARG A 347 -11.25 18.11 21.09
C ARG A 347 -10.19 18.16 19.98
N TRP A 348 -9.43 19.26 19.90
CA TRP A 348 -8.33 19.36 18.94
C TRP A 348 -7.16 18.44 19.28
N VAL A 349 -6.80 18.30 20.56
CA VAL A 349 -5.77 17.38 21.01
C VAL A 349 -6.14 15.94 20.64
N ILE A 350 -7.38 15.50 20.93
CA ILE A 350 -7.88 14.19 20.54
C ILE A 350 -7.77 14.03 19.01
N ALA A 351 -8.29 14.98 18.22
CA ALA A 351 -8.24 14.87 16.76
C ALA A 351 -6.79 14.80 16.23
N ILE A 352 -5.87 15.63 16.74
CA ILE A 352 -4.47 15.66 16.31
C ILE A 352 -3.76 14.37 16.70
N VAL A 353 -3.91 13.92 17.95
CA VAL A 353 -3.31 12.66 18.42
C VAL A 353 -3.82 11.48 17.60
N MET A 354 -5.11 11.45 17.27
CA MET A 354 -5.69 10.37 16.48
C MET A 354 -5.19 10.36 15.04
N VAL A 355 -5.08 11.53 14.39
CA VAL A 355 -4.45 11.66 13.07
C VAL A 355 -2.99 11.22 13.13
N LEU A 356 -2.26 11.67 14.15
CA LEU A 356 -0.85 11.33 14.35
C LEU A 356 -0.65 9.82 14.49
N ILE A 357 -1.43 9.16 15.36
CA ILE A 357 -1.39 7.70 15.53
C ILE A 357 -1.70 7.00 14.21
N LEU A 358 -2.73 7.42 13.49
CA LEU A 358 -3.10 6.85 12.19
C LEU A 358 -1.97 6.97 11.16
N THR A 359 -1.30 8.12 11.10
CA THR A 359 -0.26 8.39 10.07
C THR A 359 1.12 7.85 10.42
N LEU A 360 1.46 7.65 11.70
CA LEU A 360 2.82 7.26 12.12
C LEU A 360 3.03 5.77 12.35
N GLY A 361 2.00 4.93 12.30
CA GLY A 361 2.26 3.49 12.39
C GLY A 361 2.36 2.84 11.02
N SER A 362 3.22 1.83 10.93
CA SER A 362 3.69 1.15 9.72
C SER A 362 2.61 0.42 8.89
N ALA A 363 1.42 0.18 9.44
CA ALA A 363 0.31 -0.40 8.69
C ALA A 363 -0.95 0.46 8.83
N MET A 364 -1.42 1.00 7.69
CA MET A 364 -2.80 1.48 7.55
C MET A 364 -3.72 0.28 7.33
N SER A 365 -4.01 -0.47 8.40
CA SER A 365 -5.01 -1.54 8.35
C SER A 365 -6.42 -1.01 8.57
N MET A 366 -7.40 -1.62 7.92
CA MET A 366 -8.83 -1.32 8.12
C MET A 366 -9.20 -1.43 9.61
N GLU A 367 -8.73 -2.48 10.28
CA GLU A 367 -8.96 -2.71 11.70
C GLU A 367 -8.48 -1.54 12.55
N ARG A 368 -7.27 -1.04 12.27
CA ARG A 368 -6.68 0.08 12.99
C ARG A 368 -7.49 1.35 12.80
N VAL A 369 -7.96 1.65 11.58
CA VAL A 369 -8.84 2.80 11.33
C VAL A 369 -10.15 2.68 12.09
N ILE A 370 -10.77 1.49 12.08
CA ILE A 370 -12.04 1.25 12.78
C ILE A 370 -11.85 1.43 14.28
N TRP A 371 -10.91 0.71 14.89
CA TRP A 371 -10.67 0.78 16.33
C TRP A 371 -10.28 2.17 16.81
N LEU A 372 -9.41 2.87 16.06
CA LEU A 372 -9.02 4.24 16.38
C LEU A 372 -10.18 5.22 16.22
N SER A 373 -11.04 5.04 15.21
CA SER A 373 -12.22 5.88 15.05
C SER A 373 -13.27 5.65 16.14
N LEU A 374 -13.46 4.39 16.56
CA LEU A 374 -14.32 4.04 17.70
C LEU A 374 -13.78 4.63 19.00
N LEU A 375 -12.46 4.53 19.23
CA LEU A 375 -11.79 5.13 20.38
C LEU A 375 -11.96 6.66 20.37
N THR A 376 -11.79 7.30 19.22
CA THR A 376 -12.01 8.75 19.05
C THR A 376 -13.44 9.14 19.38
N ALA A 377 -14.41 8.42 18.81
CA ALA A 377 -15.82 8.64 19.06
C ALA A 377 -16.13 8.47 20.56
N GLY A 378 -15.61 7.41 21.19
CA GLY A 378 -15.74 7.17 22.62
C GLY A 378 -15.15 8.29 23.49
N LEU A 379 -13.93 8.74 23.20
CA LEU A 379 -13.28 9.85 23.91
C LEU A 379 -14.08 11.15 23.78
N LEU A 380 -14.59 11.45 22.58
CA LEU A 380 -15.43 12.62 22.35
C LEU A 380 -16.78 12.48 23.07
N THR A 381 -17.37 11.28 23.12
CA THR A 381 -18.59 10.99 23.86
C THR A 381 -18.39 11.21 25.37
N VAL A 382 -17.31 10.69 25.95
CA VAL A 382 -16.96 10.91 27.36
C VAL A 382 -16.76 12.39 27.65
N LEU A 383 -16.05 13.10 26.77
CA LEU A 383 -15.87 14.54 26.90
C LEU A 383 -17.21 15.30 26.88
N GLU A 384 -18.15 14.91 26.02
CA GLU A 384 -19.48 15.54 25.97
C GLU A 384 -20.30 15.28 27.23
N ILE A 385 -20.24 14.06 27.78
CA ILE A 385 -20.86 13.70 29.07
C ILE A 385 -20.30 14.57 30.21
N LEU A 386 -18.99 14.82 30.21
CA LEU A 386 -18.30 15.60 31.25
C LEU A 386 -18.61 17.11 31.20
N ILE A 387 -19.05 17.65 30.06
CA ILE A 387 -19.31 19.09 29.90
C ILE A 387 -20.74 19.45 30.35
N GLY A 388 -21.74 18.61 30.08
CA GLY A 388 -23.15 18.84 30.49
C GLY A 388 -23.83 20.08 29.86
N PRO A 389 -25.17 20.24 29.98
CA PRO A 389 -25.89 21.31 29.31
C PRO A 389 -25.72 22.69 29.98
N ASP A 390 -25.94 23.76 29.21
CA ASP A 390 -26.26 25.09 29.76
C ASP A 390 -27.58 25.02 30.51
N ARG A 391 -27.52 25.01 31.84
CA ARG A 391 -28.66 25.52 32.60
C ARG A 391 -28.63 27.02 32.38
N VAL A 392 -29.49 27.51 31.48
CA VAL A 392 -29.95 28.90 31.56
C VAL A 392 -30.51 29.03 32.96
N GLU A 393 -29.83 29.78 33.82
CA GLU A 393 -30.38 30.21 35.10
C GLU A 393 -31.70 30.90 34.75
N ALA A 394 -32.82 30.26 35.09
CA ALA A 394 -34.10 30.92 35.09
C ALA A 394 -33.97 32.04 36.13
N VAL A 395 -33.79 33.27 35.65
CA VAL A 395 -33.95 34.46 36.48
C VAL A 395 -35.40 34.42 36.94
N GLU A 396 -35.62 34.09 38.22
CA GLU A 396 -36.89 34.37 38.89
C GLU A 396 -37.12 35.89 38.77
N GLU A 397 -38.06 36.28 37.90
CA GLU A 397 -38.63 37.63 37.95
C GLU A 397 -39.20 37.84 39.36
N PRO A 398 -38.81 38.90 40.08
CA PRO A 398 -39.39 39.17 41.40
C PRO A 398 -40.88 39.44 41.24
N ALA A 399 -41.69 38.68 41.98
CA ALA A 399 -43.12 38.88 42.06
C ALA A 399 -43.42 40.34 42.42
N VAL A 400 -44.05 41.07 41.49
CA VAL A 400 -44.63 42.39 41.77
C VAL A 400 -45.75 42.17 42.77
N VAL A 401 -45.47 42.47 44.04
CA VAL A 401 -46.47 42.57 45.10
C VAL A 401 -47.39 43.74 44.75
N ALA A 402 -48.60 43.43 44.28
CA ALA A 402 -49.68 44.38 44.19
C ALA A 402 -50.09 44.81 45.62
N GLY A 403 -49.44 45.85 46.12
CA GLY A 403 -49.79 46.53 47.36
C GLY A 403 -51.04 47.39 47.14
N VAL A 404 -52.13 46.95 47.75
CA VAL A 404 -53.35 47.71 48.02
C VAL A 404 -53.00 48.95 48.84
N THR A 405 -53.43 50.13 48.40
CA THR A 405 -53.74 51.24 49.30
C THR A 405 -55.09 51.82 48.92
N SER A 406 -55.95 51.82 49.94
CA SER A 406 -57.29 52.38 50.10
C SER A 406 -57.53 53.76 49.53
#